data_AF-A0A7Y6L5J1-F1
#
_entry.id   AF-A0A7Y6L5J1-F1
#
_cell.length_a   1.000
_cell.length_b   1.000
_cell.length_c   1.000
_cell.angle_alpha   90.00
_cell.angle_beta   90.00
_cell.angle_gamma   90.00
#
_symmetry.space_group_name_H-M   'P 1'
#
loop_
_entity.id
_entity.type
_entity.pdbx_description
1 polymer ?
#
loop_
_entity_poly.entity_id
_entity_poly.type
_entity_poly.pdbx_seq_one_letter_code
_entity_poly.pdbx_strand_id
1 'polypeptide(L)'
;MNNRRKHWQVRRILGEMTMQSVRYDREQKRFHLLQWAAGWNGDATGESLWSYSLRLGGSHALLNGWVKNAGIRNILTVEENRSLEAALAKSMRARADGPKRRQEPRRK
;
A
#
# COMPACT_ATOMS: atom_id res chain seq x y z
N MET A 1 -5.37 -1.38 -51.38
CA MET A 1 -4.25 -1.88 -50.54
C MET A 1 -4.00 -0.95 -49.35
N ASN A 2 -4.42 -1.43 -48.18
CA ASN A 2 -3.94 -1.21 -46.80
C ASN A 2 -3.50 0.18 -46.31
N ASN A 3 -4.51 1.02 -46.02
CA ASN A 3 -4.42 2.21 -45.17
C ASN A 3 -4.44 1.88 -43.65
N ARG A 4 -3.82 0.76 -43.23
CA ARG A 4 -3.91 0.21 -41.85
C ARG A 4 -2.58 0.15 -41.08
N ARG A 5 -1.50 0.72 -41.61
CA ARG A 5 -0.16 0.65 -40.97
C ARG A 5 0.18 1.82 -40.06
N LYS A 6 -0.55 2.94 -40.10
CA LYS A 6 -0.25 4.11 -39.27
C LYS A 6 -0.88 4.08 -37.86
N HIS A 7 -1.85 3.20 -37.61
CA HIS A 7 -2.59 3.17 -36.34
C HIS A 7 -1.86 2.42 -35.20
N TRP A 8 -0.87 1.59 -35.52
CA TRP A 8 -0.17 0.79 -34.51
C TRP A 8 0.99 1.52 -33.81
N GLN A 9 1.45 2.66 -34.34
CA GLN A 9 2.55 3.42 -33.73
C GLN A 9 2.08 4.36 -32.61
N VAL A 10 0.83 4.85 -32.65
CA VAL A 10 0.32 5.79 -31.63
C VAL A 10 -0.01 5.07 -30.31
N ARG A 11 -0.41 3.80 -30.36
CA ARG A 11 -0.66 3.00 -29.14
C ARG A 11 0.62 2.66 -28.38
N ARG A 12 1.80 2.81 -28.99
CA ARG A 12 3.06 2.52 -28.30
C ARG A 12 3.49 3.68 -27.40
N ILE A 13 3.32 4.93 -27.83
CA ILE A 13 3.72 6.11 -27.04
C ILE A 13 2.81 6.30 -25.80
N LEU A 14 1.52 5.97 -25.88
CA LEU A 14 0.62 6.02 -24.71
C LEU A 14 0.68 4.76 -23.83
N GLY A 15 1.16 3.62 -24.35
CA GLY A 15 1.49 2.44 -23.55
C GLY A 15 2.89 2.52 -22.90
N GLU A 16 3.71 3.46 -23.37
CA GLU A 16 5.05 3.78 -22.88
C GLU A 16 5.08 4.89 -21.82
N MET A 17 3.93 5.27 -21.23
CA MET A 17 3.91 5.52 -19.77
C MET A 17 4.07 4.17 -19.07
N THR A 18 5.18 3.49 -19.39
CA THR A 18 5.64 2.34 -18.65
C THR A 18 5.65 2.78 -17.21
N MET A 19 4.84 2.08 -16.41
CA MET A 19 5.00 1.99 -14.97
C MET A 19 6.50 1.78 -14.74
N GLN A 20 7.26 2.86 -14.56
CA GLN A 20 8.63 2.76 -14.11
C GLN A 20 8.47 2.07 -12.77
N SER A 21 8.83 0.78 -12.71
CA SER A 21 8.77 0.04 -11.47
C SER A 21 9.67 0.81 -10.52
N VAL A 22 9.08 1.60 -9.62
CA VAL A 22 9.85 2.41 -8.69
C VAL A 22 10.65 1.42 -7.86
N ARG A 23 11.97 1.40 -8.08
CA ARG A 23 12.86 0.49 -7.39
C ARG A 23 13.24 1.14 -6.08
N TYR A 24 12.63 0.65 -5.01
CA TYR A 24 12.97 1.06 -3.67
C TYR A 24 14.22 0.32 -3.20
N ASP A 25 15.19 1.06 -2.68
CA ASP A 25 16.32 0.49 -1.96
C ASP A 25 15.91 -0.01 -0.56
N ARG A 26 16.88 -0.48 0.23
CA ARG A 26 16.65 -1.03 1.57
C ARG A 26 16.16 0.04 2.56
N GLU A 27 16.75 1.23 2.56
CA GLU A 27 16.40 2.30 3.47
C GLU A 27 15.05 2.93 3.13
N GLN A 28 14.75 3.10 1.84
CA GLN A 28 13.45 3.59 1.39
C GLN A 28 12.31 2.63 1.80
N LYS A 29 12.53 1.32 1.71
CA LYS A 29 11.56 0.32 2.19
C LYS A 29 11.33 0.43 3.70
N ARG A 30 12.41 0.56 4.48
CA ARG A 30 12.34 0.81 5.92
C ARG A 30 11.55 2.08 6.22
N PHE A 31 11.89 3.19 5.59
CA PHE A 31 11.20 4.48 5.75
C PHE A 31 9.70 4.36 5.50
N HIS A 32 9.29 3.73 4.38
CA HIS A 32 7.87 3.59 4.06
C HIS A 32 7.11 2.68 5.03
N LEU A 33 7.73 1.62 5.53
CA LEU A 33 7.12 0.78 6.58
C LEU A 33 6.87 1.59 7.86
N LEU A 34 7.84 2.41 8.26
CA LEU A 34 7.74 3.24 9.47
C LEU A 34 6.77 4.40 9.30
N GLN A 35 6.75 5.05 8.14
CA GLN A 35 5.80 6.11 7.83
C GLN A 35 4.36 5.58 7.83
N TRP A 36 4.15 4.39 7.25
CA TRP A 36 2.85 3.73 7.32
C TRP A 36 2.47 3.38 8.76
N ALA A 37 3.40 2.82 9.54
CA ALA A 37 3.16 2.46 10.93
C ALA A 37 2.83 3.68 11.80
N ALA A 38 3.54 4.80 11.62
CA ALA A 38 3.29 6.06 12.31
C ALA A 38 1.85 6.55 12.09
N GLY A 39 1.33 6.41 10.87
CA GLY A 39 -0.06 6.77 10.54
C GLY A 39 -1.11 5.97 11.32
N TRP A 40 -0.80 4.73 11.73
CA TRP A 40 -1.68 3.92 12.60
C TRP A 40 -1.41 4.09 14.08
N ASN A 41 -0.19 4.48 14.45
CA ASN A 41 0.22 4.60 15.83
C ASN A 41 -0.22 5.92 16.48
N GLY A 42 -0.55 6.95 15.69
CA GLY A 42 -1.18 8.18 16.18
C GLY A 42 -2.67 8.04 16.51
N ASP A 43 -3.35 9.19 16.64
CA ASP A 43 -4.75 9.31 17.12
C ASP A 43 -5.82 9.04 16.06
N ALA A 44 -5.42 8.95 14.78
CA ALA A 44 -6.33 8.75 13.67
C ALA A 44 -6.27 7.30 13.14
N THR A 45 -7.33 6.87 12.45
CA THR A 45 -7.28 5.67 11.62
C THR A 45 -6.28 5.87 10.49
N GLY A 46 -5.23 5.03 10.48
CA GLY A 46 -4.20 5.07 9.46
C GLY A 46 -4.66 4.60 8.08
N GLU A 47 -3.83 4.87 7.07
CA GLU A 47 -4.08 4.43 5.71
C GLU A 47 -3.97 2.90 5.58
N SER A 48 -4.83 2.25 4.79
CA SER A 48 -4.71 0.80 4.56
C SER A 48 -3.40 0.45 3.82
N LEU A 49 -2.82 -0.73 4.08
CA LEU A 49 -1.63 -1.20 3.32
C LEU A 49 -1.84 -1.15 1.81
N TRP A 50 -3.06 -1.47 1.35
CA TRP A 50 -3.41 -1.48 -0.07
C TRP A 50 -3.33 -0.07 -0.68
N SER A 51 -3.95 0.90 0.00
CA SER A 51 -4.00 2.30 -0.44
C SER A 51 -2.59 2.91 -0.47
N TYR A 52 -1.82 2.68 0.60
CA TYR A 52 -0.44 3.14 0.69
C TYR A 52 0.41 2.53 -0.44
N SER A 53 0.24 1.23 -0.72
CA SER A 53 1.00 0.54 -1.78
C SER A 53 0.69 1.07 -3.18
N LEU A 54 -0.56 1.49 -3.45
CA LEU A 54 -0.90 2.16 -4.70
C LEU A 54 -0.26 3.55 -4.80
N ARG A 55 -0.24 4.31 -3.71
CA ARG A 55 0.39 5.64 -3.67
C ARG A 55 1.89 5.58 -3.94
N LEU A 56 2.55 4.47 -3.61
CA LEU A 56 3.96 4.20 -3.94
C LEU A 56 4.20 3.85 -5.42
N GLY A 57 3.16 3.78 -6.26
CA GLY A 57 3.29 3.72 -7.72
C GLY A 57 3.62 2.34 -8.32
N GLY A 58 3.58 1.25 -7.55
CA GLY A 58 4.11 -0.04 -8.01
C GLY A 58 3.12 -1.20 -8.10
N SER A 59 2.37 -1.46 -7.04
CA SER A 59 1.46 -2.63 -6.95
C SER A 59 0.68 -2.56 -5.65
N HIS A 60 -0.59 -3.00 -5.64
CA HIS A 60 -1.39 -3.06 -4.42
C HIS A 60 -0.81 -3.97 -3.32
N ALA A 61 0.12 -4.86 -3.69
CA ALA A 61 0.76 -5.82 -2.79
C ALA A 61 2.15 -5.36 -2.32
N LEU A 62 2.63 -4.18 -2.73
CA LEU A 62 4.01 -3.75 -2.53
C LEU A 62 4.40 -3.73 -1.05
N LEU A 63 3.70 -2.95 -0.24
CA LEU A 63 4.01 -2.82 1.19
C LEU A 63 3.72 -4.12 1.96
N ASN A 64 2.67 -4.85 1.55
CA ASN A 64 2.36 -6.17 2.12
C ASN A 64 3.49 -7.20 1.87
N GLY A 65 4.09 -7.15 0.68
CA GLY A 65 5.26 -7.96 0.36
C GLY A 65 6.48 -7.61 1.22
N TRP A 66 6.65 -6.33 1.56
CA TRP A 66 7.75 -5.89 2.42
C TRP A 66 7.54 -6.29 3.87
N VAL A 67 6.32 -6.15 4.41
CA VAL A 67 5.95 -6.58 5.76
C VAL A 67 6.25 -8.07 5.98
N LYS A 68 6.04 -8.91 4.95
CA LYS A 68 6.26 -10.36 5.03
C LYS A 68 7.71 -10.78 4.74
N ASN A 69 8.57 -9.86 4.30
CA ASN A 69 9.93 -10.18 3.89
C ASN A 69 10.89 -10.06 5.08
N ALA A 70 11.41 -11.20 5.55
CA ALA A 70 12.36 -11.25 6.66
C ALA A 70 13.61 -10.39 6.43
N GLY A 71 14.14 -10.35 5.20
CA GLY A 71 15.30 -9.53 4.86
C GLY A 71 15.05 -8.03 5.03
N ILE A 72 13.83 -7.56 4.78
CA ILE A 72 13.46 -6.15 5.01
C ILE A 72 13.21 -5.90 6.50
N ARG A 73 12.53 -6.83 7.19
CA ARG A 73 12.28 -6.73 8.62
C ARG A 73 13.54 -6.71 9.47
N ASN A 74 14.59 -7.40 9.04
CA ASN A 74 15.88 -7.44 9.73
C ASN A 74 16.64 -6.12 9.66
N ILE A 75 16.25 -5.18 8.77
CA ILE A 75 16.81 -3.83 8.70
C ILE A 75 16.21 -2.95 9.81
N LEU A 76 14.98 -3.26 10.23
CA LEU A 76 14.30 -2.52 11.28
C LEU A 76 14.91 -2.83 12.64
N THR A 77 15.06 -1.81 13.47
CA THR A 77 15.42 -2.02 14.88
C THR A 77 14.33 -2.80 15.62
N VAL A 78 14.62 -3.25 16.84
CA VAL A 78 13.63 -3.93 17.69
C VAL A 78 12.42 -3.03 17.96
N GLU A 79 12.65 -1.75 18.24
CA GLU A 79 11.60 -0.76 18.50
C GLU A 79 10.75 -0.48 17.26
N GLU A 80 11.40 -0.37 16.11
CA GLU A 80 10.75 -0.19 14.80
C GLU A 80 9.87 -1.38 14.43
N ASN A 81 10.37 -2.60 14.66
CA ASN A 81 9.58 -3.81 14.47
C ASN A 81 8.35 -3.82 15.40
N ARG A 82 8.51 -3.45 16.68
CA ARG A 82 7.38 -3.36 17.62
C ARG A 82 6.35 -2.33 17.18
N SER A 83 6.81 -1.16 16.73
CA SER A 83 5.93 -0.09 16.21
C SER A 83 5.15 -0.57 14.98
N LEU A 84 5.82 -1.27 14.05
CA LEU A 84 5.19 -1.84 12.87
C LEU A 84 4.14 -2.91 13.22
N GLU A 85 4.44 -3.81 14.16
CA GLU A 85 3.50 -4.83 14.62
C GLU A 85 2.27 -4.23 15.30
N ALA A 86 2.45 -3.19 16.13
CA ALA A 86 1.34 -2.48 16.75
C ALA A 86 0.41 -1.84 15.70
N ALA A 87 0.99 -1.24 14.66
CA ALA A 87 0.25 -0.67 13.54
C ALA A 87 -0.51 -1.74 12.74
N LEU A 88 0.12 -2.91 12.47
CA LEU A 88 -0.53 -4.04 11.82
C LEU A 88 -1.72 -4.55 12.64
N ALA A 89 -1.56 -4.71 13.95
CA ALA A 89 -2.63 -5.13 14.85
C ALA A 89 -3.81 -4.13 14.84
N LYS A 90 -3.52 -2.83 14.93
CA LYS A 90 -4.55 -1.77 14.84
C LYS A 90 -5.27 -1.79 13.49
N SER A 91 -4.52 -1.93 12.39
CA SER A 91 -5.08 -1.98 11.03
C SER A 91 -6.02 -3.17 10.83
N MET A 92 -5.65 -4.34 11.37
CA MET A 92 -6.49 -5.53 11.30
C MET A 92 -7.76 -5.40 12.13
N ARG A 93 -7.68 -4.81 13.33
CA ARG A 93 -8.86 -4.52 14.17
C ARG A 93 -9.82 -3.56 13.46
N ALA A 94 -9.32 -2.46 12.91
CA ALA A 94 -10.14 -1.49 12.18
C ALA A 94 -10.84 -2.10 10.95
N ARG A 95 -10.24 -3.10 10.30
CA ARG A 95 -10.90 -3.86 9.22
C ARG A 95 -11.98 -4.81 9.73
N ALA A 96 -11.75 -5.46 10.86
CA ALA A 96 -12.74 -6.34 11.50
C ALA A 96 -13.95 -5.55 12.02
N ASP A 97 -13.70 -4.33 12.52
CA ASP A 97 -14.72 -3.38 12.99
C ASP A 97 -15.40 -2.59 11.84
N GLY A 98 -15.24 -3.05 10.59
CA GLY A 98 -15.86 -2.48 9.39
C GLY A 98 -17.33 -2.11 9.62
N PRO A 99 -17.84 -1.07 8.92
CA PRO A 99 -18.89 -0.20 9.42
C PRO A 99 -20.02 -1.02 10.03
N LYS A 100 -20.09 -1.00 11.37
CA LYS A 100 -21.32 -1.36 12.06
C LYS A 100 -22.35 -0.38 11.55
N ARG A 101 -23.05 -0.74 10.46
CA ARG A 101 -24.29 -0.10 10.05
C ARG A 101 -25.09 -0.06 11.34
N ARG A 102 -25.24 1.14 11.92
CA ARG A 102 -26.28 1.38 12.92
C ARG A 102 -27.54 0.92 12.22
N GLN A 103 -28.01 -0.29 12.55
CA GLN A 103 -29.37 -0.68 12.23
C GLN A 103 -30.20 0.22 13.13
N GLU A 104 -30.55 1.39 12.60
CA GLU A 104 -31.61 2.19 13.17
C GLU A 104 -32.84 1.28 13.18
N PRO A 105 -33.42 0.98 14.36
CA PRO A 105 -34.65 0.23 14.39
C PRO A 105 -35.68 1.07 13.66
N ARG A 106 -36.16 0.58 12.50
CA ARG A 106 -37.31 1.15 11.81
C ARG A 106 -38.47 1.11 12.81
N ARG A 107 -38.77 2.28 13.39
CA ARG A 107 -39.99 2.45 14.19
C ARG A 107 -41.17 2.23 13.24
N LYS A 108 -42.00 1.23 13.58
CA LYS A 108 -43.29 0.99 12.93
C LYS A 108 -44.28 2.07 13.32
#